data_AF-A0A0C6FC34-F1
#
_entry.id   AF-A0A0C6FC34-F1
#
_cell.length_a   1.000
_cell.length_b   1.000
_cell.length_c   1.000
_cell.angle_alpha   90.00
_cell.angle_beta   90.00
_cell.angle_gamma   90.00
#
_symmetry.space_group_name_H-M   'P 1'
#
loop_
_entity.id
_entity.type
_entity.pdbx_description
1 polymer ?
#
loop_
_entity_poly.entity_id
_entity_poly.type
_entity_poly.pdbx_seq_one_letter_code
_entity_poly.pdbx_strand_id
1 'polypeptide(L)'
;MQYLRSFTDNSTFPSATTYTQAGANSVAANPVAVCFTTGTLIRTARGEVAVEDLRVGDAAVTASGALRPVVWIGHRTLDGAGPSLPHDQQPVRIRAGAFGAGLPARDLSLSPGHPVLVDADANGAGGHLVPVMCLINGTGIAREPVSSVTYWHVELDAHDILLAEGLAAESYLDWGDRPFFTEGSDHALHNPDFVVPGLSARCRPVAVEGPVVEAERARLSAVFADSLGEACAWDEAGRFAWIAA
;
A
#
# COMPACT_ATOMS: atom_id res chain seq x y z
N MET A 1 -9.55 18.78 48.22
CA MET A 1 -10.72 19.08 47.37
C MET A 1 -10.18 19.43 45.99
N GLN A 2 -10.12 18.49 45.04
CA GLN A 2 -11.13 18.27 43.98
C GLN A 2 -11.33 19.56 43.15
N TYR A 3 -10.98 19.67 41.87
CA TYR A 3 -11.63 18.97 40.74
C TYR A 3 -10.85 19.07 39.41
N LEU A 4 -11.32 18.29 38.44
CA LEU A 4 -10.80 17.91 37.13
C LEU A 4 -10.54 19.03 36.10
N ARG A 5 -9.61 18.71 35.17
CA ARG A 5 -9.30 19.44 33.94
C ARG A 5 -10.37 19.21 32.86
N SER A 6 -10.76 20.26 32.16
CA SER A 6 -11.44 20.21 30.87
C SER A 6 -10.82 21.31 30.00
N PHE A 7 -10.16 20.92 28.91
CA PHE A 7 -9.67 21.84 27.89
C PHE A 7 -10.52 21.61 26.64
N THR A 8 -11.44 22.53 26.40
CA THR A 8 -11.98 22.83 25.07
C THR A 8 -11.13 23.95 24.51
N ASP A 9 -10.30 23.68 23.50
CA ASP A 9 -9.73 24.74 22.68
C ASP A 9 -10.50 24.79 21.36
N ASN A 10 -11.21 25.90 21.21
CA ASN A 10 -11.83 26.38 20.00
C ASN A 10 -10.96 27.54 19.50
N SER A 11 -10.07 27.28 18.54
CA SER A 11 -9.41 28.37 17.83
C SER A 11 -9.00 27.98 16.39
N THR A 12 -9.88 28.39 15.47
CA THR A 12 -9.56 29.06 14.20
C THR A 12 -8.94 28.25 13.05
N PHE A 13 -9.81 27.64 12.24
CA PHE A 13 -9.51 27.29 10.85
C PHE A 13 -9.60 28.56 9.98
N PRO A 14 -8.63 28.89 9.10
CA PRO A 14 -8.82 29.95 8.13
C PRO A 14 -9.86 29.51 7.08
N SER A 15 -10.90 30.33 6.97
CA SER A 15 -12.07 30.19 6.11
C SER A 15 -11.72 29.96 4.64
N ALA A 16 -12.55 29.15 3.99
CA ALA A 16 -12.62 28.97 2.55
C ALA A 16 -12.62 30.32 1.82
N THR A 17 -11.62 30.53 0.97
CA THR A 17 -11.64 31.62 -0.01
C THR A 17 -12.35 31.12 -1.25
N THR A 18 -13.62 31.47 -1.39
CA THR A 18 -14.39 31.27 -2.62
C THR A 18 -13.88 32.24 -3.69
N TYR A 19 -13.16 31.72 -4.68
CA TYR A 19 -12.89 32.45 -5.93
C TYR A 19 -13.96 32.11 -6.97
N THR A 20 -14.78 33.10 -7.31
CA THR A 20 -15.73 33.03 -8.43
C THR A 20 -15.00 33.14 -9.77
N GLN A 21 -15.26 32.13 -10.60
CA GLN A 21 -14.80 31.77 -11.94
C GLN A 21 -14.48 32.90 -12.95
N ALA A 22 -13.29 32.84 -13.56
CA ALA A 22 -13.06 33.18 -14.97
C ALA A 22 -11.72 32.57 -15.44
N GLY A 23 -11.78 31.65 -16.41
CA GLY A 23 -10.62 30.98 -17.00
C GLY A 23 -10.51 29.52 -16.57
N ALA A 24 -10.39 28.61 -17.54
CA ALA A 24 -10.32 27.17 -17.32
C ALA A 24 -9.10 26.79 -16.49
N ASN A 25 -9.27 26.72 -15.17
CA ASN A 25 -8.32 26.04 -14.29
C ASN A 25 -8.67 24.55 -14.35
N SER A 26 -7.99 23.82 -15.23
CA SER A 26 -7.71 22.42 -15.01
C SER A 26 -7.21 22.29 -13.57
N VAL A 27 -8.03 21.71 -12.70
CA VAL A 27 -7.56 21.10 -11.47
C VAL A 27 -6.43 20.17 -11.90
N ALA A 28 -5.19 20.57 -11.65
CA ALA A 28 -4.06 19.67 -11.80
C ALA A 28 -4.40 18.49 -10.91
N ALA A 29 -4.74 17.36 -11.53
CA ALA A 29 -4.90 16.11 -10.81
C ALA A 29 -3.57 15.89 -10.11
N ASN A 30 -3.55 16.01 -8.79
CA ASN A 30 -2.37 15.66 -8.02
C ASN A 30 -2.14 14.17 -8.26
N PRO A 31 -1.05 13.78 -8.94
CA PRO A 31 -0.89 12.41 -9.41
C PRO A 31 -0.71 11.48 -8.21
N VAL A 32 -1.55 10.46 -8.15
CA VAL A 32 -1.56 9.44 -7.09
C VAL A 32 -0.48 8.41 -7.42
N ALA A 33 0.68 8.45 -6.77
CA ALA A 33 1.77 7.55 -7.09
C ALA A 33 1.57 6.15 -6.44
N VAL A 34 0.99 5.21 -7.19
CA VAL A 34 0.83 3.79 -6.81
C VAL A 34 2.10 3.01 -7.21
N CYS A 35 2.99 2.72 -6.25
CA CYS A 35 4.32 2.18 -6.57
C CYS A 35 4.67 0.93 -5.76
N PHE A 36 5.32 -0.04 -6.41
CA PHE A 36 6.08 -1.11 -5.77
C PHE A 36 7.50 -0.64 -5.47
N THR A 37 8.23 -1.32 -4.59
CA THR A 37 9.66 -1.05 -4.36
C THR A 37 10.53 -2.13 -5.00
N THR A 38 11.78 -1.80 -5.35
CA THR A 38 12.75 -2.75 -5.90
C THR A 38 12.84 -4.03 -5.05
N GLY A 39 12.91 -5.18 -5.71
CA GLY A 39 12.96 -6.50 -5.08
C GLY A 39 11.59 -7.09 -4.74
N THR A 40 10.50 -6.34 -4.95
CA THR A 40 9.13 -6.85 -4.85
C THR A 40 8.90 -7.91 -5.91
N LEU A 41 8.54 -9.12 -5.51
CA LEU A 41 8.19 -10.19 -6.43
C LEU A 41 6.73 -10.08 -6.88
N ILE A 42 6.51 -10.05 -8.18
CA ILE A 42 5.21 -10.06 -8.83
C ILE A 42 4.95 -11.46 -9.41
N ARG A 43 3.78 -12.01 -9.14
CA ARG A 43 3.38 -13.31 -9.67
C ARG A 43 3.08 -13.21 -11.16
N THR A 44 3.73 -14.07 -11.95
CA THR A 44 3.54 -14.16 -13.40
C THR A 44 3.34 -15.61 -13.84
N ALA A 45 2.99 -15.81 -15.11
CA ALA A 45 2.88 -17.14 -15.73
C ALA A 45 4.21 -17.93 -15.72
N ARG A 46 5.35 -17.24 -15.54
CA ARG A 46 6.68 -17.85 -15.46
C ARG A 46 7.23 -17.95 -14.02
N GLY A 47 6.38 -17.70 -13.02
CA GLY A 47 6.74 -17.71 -11.60
C GLY A 47 6.76 -16.31 -10.97
N GLU A 48 7.33 -16.22 -9.78
CA GLU A 48 7.54 -14.95 -9.07
C GLU A 48 8.74 -14.22 -9.70
N VAL A 49 8.54 -13.00 -10.19
CA VAL A 49 9.56 -12.20 -10.90
C VAL A 49 9.73 -10.87 -10.17
N ALA A 50 10.97 -10.48 -9.88
CA ALA A 50 11.25 -9.18 -9.26
C ALA A 50 10.77 -8.05 -10.18
N VAL A 51 10.20 -6.99 -9.60
CA VAL A 51 9.58 -5.90 -10.37
C VAL A 51 10.56 -5.23 -11.35
N GLU A 52 11.84 -5.14 -10.97
CA GLU A 52 12.93 -4.63 -11.81
C GLU A 52 13.33 -5.56 -12.98
N ASP A 53 12.97 -6.85 -12.90
CA ASP A 53 13.25 -7.86 -13.92
C ASP A 53 12.05 -8.15 -14.83
N LEU A 54 10.88 -7.58 -14.52
CA LEU A 54 9.68 -7.68 -15.35
C LEU A 54 9.90 -7.05 -16.72
N ARG A 55 9.23 -7.62 -17.73
CA ARG A 55 9.29 -7.12 -19.10
C ARG A 55 7.89 -6.86 -19.64
N VAL A 56 7.78 -5.82 -20.47
CA VAL A 56 6.57 -5.62 -21.29
C VAL A 56 6.31 -6.89 -22.11
N GLY A 57 5.08 -7.39 -22.04
CA GLY A 57 4.65 -8.67 -22.60
C GLY A 57 4.63 -9.84 -21.62
N ASP A 58 5.27 -9.74 -20.44
CA ASP A 58 5.13 -10.75 -19.39
C ASP A 58 3.68 -10.83 -18.92
N ALA A 59 3.16 -12.05 -18.72
CA ALA A 59 1.79 -12.26 -18.27
C ALA A 59 1.73 -12.33 -16.74
N ALA A 60 1.26 -11.25 -16.12
CA ALA A 60 1.00 -11.19 -14.68
C ALA A 60 -0.25 -12.02 -14.31
N VAL A 61 -0.20 -12.69 -13.16
CA VAL A 61 -1.36 -13.37 -12.58
C VAL A 61 -2.10 -12.37 -11.70
N THR A 62 -3.38 -12.14 -11.96
CA THR A 62 -4.20 -11.21 -11.19
C THR A 62 -4.91 -11.90 -10.02
N ALA A 63 -5.43 -11.12 -9.08
CA ALA A 63 -6.18 -11.64 -7.92
C ALA A 63 -7.44 -12.44 -8.32
N SER A 64 -8.00 -12.20 -9.50
CA SER A 64 -9.10 -13.00 -10.06
C SER A 64 -8.65 -14.31 -10.72
N GLY A 65 -7.34 -14.55 -10.79
CA GLY A 65 -6.73 -15.70 -11.49
C GLY A 65 -6.55 -15.49 -12.99
N ALA A 66 -6.88 -14.31 -13.54
CA ALA A 66 -6.65 -14.00 -14.94
C ALA A 66 -5.15 -13.78 -15.23
N LEU A 67 -4.74 -14.07 -16.46
CA LEU A 67 -3.43 -13.69 -16.97
C LEU A 67 -3.55 -12.41 -17.80
N ARG A 68 -2.80 -11.38 -17.42
CA ARG A 68 -2.79 -10.09 -18.12
C ARG A 68 -1.38 -9.70 -18.54
N PRO A 69 -1.16 -9.36 -19.82
CA PRO A 69 0.15 -8.89 -20.25
C PRO A 69 0.44 -7.51 -19.64
N VAL A 70 1.67 -7.36 -19.17
CA VAL A 70 2.26 -6.07 -18.79
C VAL A 70 2.47 -5.26 -20.06
N VAL A 71 1.90 -4.05 -20.12
CA VAL A 71 2.00 -3.17 -21.30
C VAL A 71 2.96 -2.00 -21.09
N TRP A 72 3.24 -1.66 -19.84
CA TRP A 72 4.17 -0.60 -19.49
C TRP A 72 4.78 -0.83 -18.11
N ILE A 73 6.05 -0.46 -17.98
CA ILE A 73 6.79 -0.45 -16.73
C ILE A 73 7.51 0.90 -16.65
N GLY A 74 7.30 1.62 -15.56
CA GLY A 74 7.99 2.87 -15.25
C GLY A 74 8.66 2.78 -13.90
N HIS A 75 9.73 3.54 -13.69
CA HIS A 75 10.37 3.58 -12.39
C HIS A 75 11.01 4.92 -12.10
N ARG A 76 11.19 5.19 -10.81
CA ARG A 76 11.87 6.39 -10.34
C ARG A 76 12.61 6.14 -9.05
N THR A 77 13.85 6.57 -9.01
CA THR A 77 14.64 6.58 -7.79
C THR A 77 14.50 7.92 -7.09
N LEU A 78 14.26 7.87 -5.79
CA LEU A 78 14.30 9.02 -4.89
C LEU A 78 15.54 8.88 -4.02
N ASP A 79 16.45 9.84 -4.14
CA ASP A 79 17.64 9.91 -3.32
C ASP A 79 17.53 11.11 -2.39
N GLY A 80 17.47 10.84 -1.09
CA GLY A 80 17.43 11.88 -0.07
C GLY A 80 18.79 12.55 0.07
N ALA A 81 18.80 13.87 0.24
CA ALA A 81 20.02 14.63 0.58
C ALA A 81 20.47 14.45 2.05
N GLY A 82 19.75 13.65 2.83
CA GLY A 82 19.95 13.48 4.28
C GLY A 82 19.84 12.01 4.71
N PRO A 83 19.75 11.73 6.04
CA PRO A 83 19.74 10.36 6.56
C PRO A 83 18.48 9.58 6.18
N SER A 84 17.39 10.27 5.84
CA SER A 84 16.15 9.66 5.35
C SER A 84 15.45 10.60 4.37
N LEU A 85 14.66 10.01 3.47
CA LEU A 85 13.69 10.73 2.64
C LEU A 85 12.66 11.49 3.49
N PRO A 86 12.01 12.52 2.93
CA PRO A 86 10.81 13.13 3.51
C PRO A 86 9.79 12.06 3.92
N HIS A 87 9.09 12.28 5.03
CA HIS A 87 8.19 11.28 5.63
C HIS A 87 7.10 10.77 4.68
N ASP A 88 6.56 11.64 3.84
CA ASP A 88 5.57 11.33 2.80
C ASP A 88 6.16 10.51 1.64
N GLN A 89 7.48 10.52 1.44
CA GLN A 89 8.15 9.76 0.39
C GLN A 89 8.72 8.41 0.86
N GLN A 90 8.69 8.17 2.17
CA GLN A 90 9.13 6.91 2.76
C GLN A 90 8.15 5.78 2.46
N PRO A 91 8.64 4.57 2.13
CA PRO A 91 7.79 3.43 1.88
C PRO A 91 7.06 2.98 3.15
N VAL A 92 5.93 2.30 2.95
CA VAL A 92 5.21 1.57 3.99
C VAL A 92 5.55 0.09 3.84
N ARG A 93 6.16 -0.48 4.87
CA ARG A 93 6.46 -1.91 4.95
C ARG A 93 5.28 -2.66 5.58
N ILE A 94 4.89 -3.75 4.92
CA ILE A 94 3.99 -4.78 5.39
C ILE A 94 4.83 -6.01 5.69
N ARG A 95 4.85 -6.46 6.95
CA ARG A 95 5.61 -7.65 7.36
C ARG A 95 5.01 -8.92 6.76
N ALA A 96 5.87 -9.91 6.52
CA ALA A 96 5.42 -11.25 6.15
C ALA A 96 4.34 -11.76 7.13
N GLY A 97 3.24 -12.28 6.59
CA GLY A 97 2.11 -12.79 7.37
C GLY A 97 1.21 -11.73 8.02
N ALA A 98 1.46 -10.43 7.86
CA ALA A 98 0.67 -9.38 8.52
C ALA A 98 -0.82 -9.35 8.13
N PHE A 99 -1.16 -9.84 6.93
CA PHE A 99 -2.54 -9.98 6.45
C PHE A 99 -3.16 -11.34 6.79
N GLY A 100 -2.47 -12.20 7.53
CA GLY A 100 -2.91 -13.55 7.89
C GLY A 100 -2.68 -14.56 6.76
N ALA A 101 -2.91 -15.85 7.05
CA ALA A 101 -2.69 -16.95 6.10
C ALA A 101 -1.30 -16.97 5.41
N GLY A 102 -0.28 -16.42 6.09
CA GLY A 102 1.07 -16.29 5.54
C GLY A 102 1.23 -15.20 4.48
N LEU A 103 0.33 -14.22 4.41
CA LEU A 103 0.39 -13.10 3.45
C LEU A 103 0.79 -11.77 4.09
N PRO A 104 1.59 -10.93 3.41
CA PRO A 104 2.42 -11.30 2.26
C PRO A 104 3.42 -12.42 2.63
N ALA A 105 3.88 -13.19 1.64
CA ALA A 105 4.80 -14.32 1.86
C ALA A 105 6.20 -13.87 2.31
N ARG A 106 6.57 -12.63 1.98
CA ARG A 106 7.76 -11.92 2.42
C ARG A 106 7.37 -10.51 2.84
N ASP A 107 8.28 -9.80 3.50
CA ASP A 107 8.09 -8.36 3.71
C ASP A 107 7.88 -7.66 2.36
N LEU A 108 6.81 -6.87 2.27
CA LEU A 108 6.41 -6.13 1.08
C LEU A 108 6.44 -4.63 1.41
N SER A 109 7.20 -3.86 0.64
CA SER A 109 7.27 -2.39 0.80
C SER A 109 6.64 -1.71 -0.41
N LEU A 110 5.72 -0.78 -0.13
CA LEU A 110 4.93 -0.06 -1.14
C LEU A 110 5.02 1.46 -0.90
N SER A 111 4.69 2.27 -1.91
CA SER A 111 4.41 3.69 -1.65
C SER A 111 3.19 3.82 -0.72
N PRO A 112 3.09 4.89 0.09
CA PRO A 112 2.05 4.95 1.11
C PRO A 112 0.62 4.99 0.53
N GLY A 113 0.44 5.64 -0.61
CA GLY A 113 -0.83 5.69 -1.34
C GLY A 113 -1.19 4.40 -2.09
N HIS A 114 -0.31 3.39 -2.15
CA HIS A 114 -0.53 2.17 -2.93
C HIS A 114 -1.70 1.35 -2.35
N PRO A 115 -2.79 1.13 -3.13
CA PRO A 115 -3.93 0.40 -2.61
C PRO A 115 -3.74 -1.13 -2.63
N VAL A 116 -4.06 -1.76 -1.51
CA VAL A 116 -4.17 -3.22 -1.40
C VAL A 116 -5.64 -3.63 -1.39
N LEU A 117 -5.94 -4.83 -1.90
CA LEU A 117 -7.29 -5.37 -1.91
C LEU A 117 -7.64 -5.96 -0.54
N VAL A 118 -8.77 -5.53 0.02
CA VAL A 118 -9.30 -6.00 1.30
C VAL A 118 -10.74 -6.45 1.14
N ASP A 119 -11.21 -7.33 2.03
CA ASP A 119 -12.61 -7.82 2.05
C ASP A 119 -13.06 -8.46 0.72
N ALA A 120 -12.13 -9.05 -0.03
CA ALA A 120 -12.43 -9.83 -1.21
C ALA A 120 -12.66 -11.30 -0.85
N ASP A 121 -13.47 -12.00 -1.65
CA ASP A 121 -13.65 -13.44 -1.49
C ASP A 121 -12.43 -14.25 -1.97
N ALA A 122 -12.49 -15.57 -1.81
CA ALA A 122 -11.41 -16.48 -2.19
C ALA A 122 -11.08 -16.48 -3.71
N ASN A 123 -11.96 -15.95 -4.55
CA ASN A 123 -11.75 -15.81 -5.99
C ASN A 123 -11.35 -14.37 -6.38
N GLY A 124 -11.05 -13.50 -5.41
CA GLY A 124 -10.74 -12.09 -5.66
C GLY A 124 -11.94 -11.25 -6.11
N ALA A 125 -13.16 -11.75 -5.94
CA ALA A 125 -14.38 -11.01 -6.25
C ALA A 125 -14.82 -10.16 -5.06
N GLY A 126 -15.50 -9.05 -5.36
CA GLY A 126 -15.85 -8.04 -4.35
C GLY A 126 -14.63 -7.27 -3.84
N GLY A 127 -14.70 -6.84 -2.58
CA GLY A 127 -13.65 -6.12 -1.88
C GLY A 127 -13.49 -4.64 -2.25
N HIS A 128 -12.56 -4.01 -1.55
CA HIS A 128 -12.21 -2.60 -1.69
C HIS A 128 -10.71 -2.44 -1.82
N LEU A 129 -10.29 -1.39 -2.52
CA LEU A 129 -8.92 -0.95 -2.54
C LEU A 129 -8.69 0.04 -1.40
N VAL A 130 -7.76 -0.27 -0.51
CA VAL A 130 -7.41 0.58 0.62
C VAL A 130 -5.94 0.96 0.54
N PRO A 131 -5.60 2.25 0.48
CA PRO A 131 -4.20 2.69 0.53
C PRO A 131 -3.50 2.14 1.77
N VAL A 132 -2.31 1.56 1.58
CA VAL A 132 -1.59 0.90 2.67
C VAL A 132 -1.30 1.83 3.85
N MET A 133 -1.13 3.14 3.61
CA MET A 133 -0.96 4.12 4.69
C MET A 133 -2.17 4.20 5.64
N CYS A 134 -3.38 3.93 5.14
CA CYS A 134 -4.58 3.90 5.96
C CYS A 134 -4.61 2.68 6.89
N LEU A 135 -3.77 1.67 6.63
CA LEU A 135 -3.68 0.43 7.41
C LEU A 135 -2.46 0.39 8.34
N ILE A 136 -1.66 1.47 8.42
CA ILE A 136 -0.53 1.55 9.35
C ILE A 136 -1.02 1.35 10.79
N ASN A 137 -0.42 0.38 11.48
CA ASN A 137 -0.75 0.03 12.86
C ASN A 137 0.48 0.03 13.79
N GLY A 138 1.67 0.30 13.25
CA GLY A 138 2.92 0.35 14.02
C GLY A 138 3.48 -1.01 14.41
N THR A 139 2.83 -2.11 14.02
CA THR A 139 3.26 -3.49 14.34
C THR A 139 3.62 -4.23 13.06
N GLY A 140 2.62 -4.81 12.37
CA GLY A 140 2.77 -5.51 11.11
C GLY A 140 2.90 -4.58 9.91
N ILE A 141 2.37 -3.36 10.01
CA ILE A 141 2.38 -2.36 8.94
C ILE A 141 2.90 -1.03 9.49
N ALA A 142 4.01 -0.54 8.95
CA ALA A 142 4.66 0.69 9.41
C ALA A 142 5.43 1.38 8.29
N ARG A 143 5.52 2.72 8.37
CA ARG A 143 6.48 3.48 7.54
C ARG A 143 7.90 3.10 7.91
N GLU A 144 8.74 2.98 6.89
CA GLU A 144 10.14 2.60 7.02
C GLU A 144 11.06 3.73 6.56
N PRO A 145 11.83 4.36 7.48
CA PRO A 145 12.78 5.39 7.09
C PRO A 145 13.92 4.82 6.25
N VAL A 146 14.06 5.32 5.02
CA VAL A 146 15.13 4.98 4.09
C VAL A 146 15.75 6.24 3.52
N SER A 147 17.05 6.22 3.22
CA SER A 147 17.75 7.33 2.57
C SER A 147 17.52 7.38 1.05
N SER A 148 17.18 6.24 0.45
CA SER A 148 16.88 6.11 -0.97
C SER A 148 15.85 5.00 -1.21
N VAL A 149 15.01 5.15 -2.23
CA VAL A 149 14.08 4.12 -2.68
C VAL A 149 13.85 4.25 -4.19
N THR A 150 13.80 3.11 -4.88
CA THR A 150 13.32 3.07 -6.27
C THR A 150 11.92 2.48 -6.30
N TYR A 151 11.00 3.31 -6.78
CA TYR A 151 9.59 3.01 -6.97
C TYR A 151 9.33 2.55 -8.40
N TRP A 152 8.50 1.51 -8.55
CA TRP A 152 8.17 0.88 -9.81
C TRP A 152 6.66 0.84 -10.04
N HIS A 153 6.26 1.09 -11.28
CA HIS A 153 4.89 1.01 -11.76
C HIS A 153 4.77 -0.11 -12.77
N VAL A 154 3.68 -0.88 -12.67
CA VAL A 154 3.40 -1.99 -13.58
C VAL A 154 1.99 -1.80 -14.12
N GLU A 155 1.88 -1.51 -15.41
CA GLU A 155 0.60 -1.35 -16.10
C GLU A 155 0.25 -2.62 -16.87
N LEU A 156 -1.01 -3.01 -16.80
CA LEU A 156 -1.57 -4.15 -17.52
C LEU A 156 -2.41 -3.68 -18.71
N ASP A 157 -2.72 -4.59 -19.64
CA ASP A 157 -3.60 -4.32 -20.79
C ASP A 157 -5.00 -3.82 -20.40
N ALA A 158 -5.47 -4.21 -19.22
CA ALA A 158 -6.56 -3.56 -18.52
C ALA A 158 -6.23 -3.49 -17.03
N HIS A 159 -6.62 -2.39 -16.40
CA HIS A 159 -6.42 -2.16 -14.98
C HIS A 159 -7.04 -3.26 -14.14
N ASP A 160 -6.21 -3.90 -13.31
CA ASP A 160 -6.57 -5.06 -12.50
C ASP A 160 -5.67 -5.10 -11.24
N ILE A 161 -5.76 -6.18 -10.48
CA ILE A 161 -5.08 -6.34 -9.19
C ILE A 161 -4.01 -7.41 -9.35
N LEU A 162 -2.76 -7.02 -9.17
CA LEU A 162 -1.57 -7.89 -9.18
C LEU A 162 -1.45 -8.68 -7.88
N LEU A 163 -0.66 -9.74 -7.89
CA LEU A 163 -0.23 -10.46 -6.69
C LEU A 163 1.25 -10.15 -6.43
N ALA A 164 1.52 -9.30 -5.45
CA ALA A 164 2.85 -8.85 -5.04
C ALA A 164 3.23 -9.50 -3.70
N GLU A 165 4.29 -10.31 -3.69
CA GLU A 165 4.63 -11.20 -2.56
C GLU A 165 3.41 -12.04 -2.10
N GLY A 166 2.54 -12.40 -3.06
CA GLY A 166 1.27 -13.08 -2.83
C GLY A 166 0.11 -12.19 -2.33
N LEU A 167 0.36 -10.95 -1.90
CA LEU A 167 -0.68 -10.02 -1.48
C LEU A 167 -1.29 -9.30 -2.70
N ALA A 168 -2.61 -9.16 -2.72
CA ALA A 168 -3.33 -8.49 -3.79
C ALA A 168 -3.15 -6.97 -3.72
N ALA A 169 -2.52 -6.39 -4.73
CA ALA A 169 -2.15 -4.97 -4.81
C ALA A 169 -2.47 -4.41 -6.20
N GLU A 170 -2.87 -3.14 -6.26
CA GLU A 170 -3.37 -2.54 -7.49
C GLU A 170 -2.29 -2.41 -8.59
N SER A 171 -2.64 -2.68 -9.85
CA SER A 171 -1.77 -2.30 -10.98
C SER A 171 -1.77 -0.79 -11.18
N TYR A 172 -0.80 -0.28 -11.93
CA TYR A 172 -0.80 1.12 -12.33
C TYR A 172 -2.01 1.44 -13.22
N LEU A 173 -2.55 2.65 -13.03
CA LEU A 173 -3.62 3.23 -13.84
C LEU A 173 -3.16 4.61 -14.30
N ASP A 174 -2.97 4.76 -15.62
CA ASP A 174 -2.49 6.02 -16.20
C ASP A 174 -3.53 7.13 -16.06
N TRP A 175 -3.23 8.12 -15.23
CA TRP A 175 -4.01 9.35 -15.08
C TRP A 175 -3.28 10.58 -15.63
N GLY A 176 -2.36 10.36 -16.57
CA GLY A 176 -1.51 11.40 -17.16
C GLY A 176 -0.20 11.62 -16.40
N ASP A 177 0.14 10.71 -15.49
CA ASP A 177 1.31 10.79 -14.63
C ASP A 177 2.49 9.90 -15.09
N ARG A 178 2.35 9.16 -16.20
CA ARG A 178 3.46 8.42 -16.81
C ARG A 178 4.75 9.23 -16.99
N PRO A 179 4.72 10.52 -17.44
CA PRO A 179 5.96 11.30 -17.61
C PRO A 179 6.77 11.53 -16.33
N PHE A 180 6.19 11.33 -15.14
CA PHE A 180 6.88 11.45 -13.86
C PHE A 180 7.77 10.25 -13.55
N PHE A 181 7.55 9.11 -14.22
CA PHE A 181 8.23 7.83 -13.99
C PHE A 181 9.16 7.44 -15.14
N THR A 182 9.46 8.39 -16.01
CA THR A 182 10.56 8.28 -16.97
C THR A 182 11.86 8.63 -16.26
N GLU A 183 12.89 7.82 -16.46
CA GLU A 183 14.24 8.09 -15.97
C GLU A 183 14.69 9.50 -16.36
N GLY A 184 15.18 10.28 -15.39
CA GLY A 184 15.61 11.68 -15.61
C GLY A 184 14.51 12.74 -15.60
N SER A 185 13.29 12.43 -15.13
CA SER A 185 12.24 13.44 -14.95
C SER A 185 12.53 14.41 -13.79
N ASP A 186 12.59 15.71 -14.09
CA ASP A 186 12.77 16.80 -13.11
C ASP A 186 11.49 17.14 -12.33
N HIS A 187 10.36 16.50 -12.65
CA HIS A 187 9.08 16.82 -12.02
C HIS A 187 9.09 16.38 -10.56
N ALA A 188 8.73 17.25 -9.61
CA ALA A 188 8.61 16.86 -8.20
C ALA A 188 7.56 15.74 -8.04
N LEU A 189 7.84 14.76 -7.15
CA LEU A 189 6.78 13.87 -6.66
C LEU A 189 5.78 14.73 -5.89
N HIS A 190 4.64 15.03 -6.50
CA HIS A 190 3.55 15.69 -5.82
C HIS A 190 2.78 14.64 -5.02
N ASN A 191 3.01 14.64 -3.71
CA ASN A 191 2.33 13.88 -2.66
C ASN A 191 1.92 12.43 -3.05
N PRO A 192 2.83 11.44 -2.92
CA PRO A 192 2.51 10.03 -3.18
C PRO A 192 1.44 9.47 -2.22
N ASP A 193 1.06 10.21 -1.18
CA ASP A 193 0.00 9.87 -0.23
C ASP A 193 -1.38 10.35 -0.71
N PHE A 194 -1.46 11.19 -1.76
CA PHE A 194 -2.74 11.70 -2.21
C PHE A 194 -3.48 10.64 -3.00
N VAL A 195 -4.54 10.07 -2.44
CA VAL A 195 -5.45 9.14 -3.12
C VAL A 195 -6.82 9.80 -3.21
N VAL A 196 -7.36 9.96 -4.42
CA VAL A 196 -8.70 10.52 -4.63
C VAL A 196 -9.74 9.38 -4.65
N PRO A 197 -10.65 9.29 -3.67
CA PRO A 197 -11.77 8.35 -3.71
C PRO A 197 -12.76 8.73 -4.82
N GLY A 198 -13.38 7.73 -5.45
CA GLY A 198 -14.48 7.96 -6.41
C GLY A 198 -14.06 8.25 -7.85
N LEU A 199 -12.79 8.04 -8.21
CA LEU A 199 -12.38 8.06 -9.62
C LEU A 199 -12.91 6.80 -10.33
N SER A 200 -13.69 7.00 -11.38
CA SER A 200 -14.49 5.96 -12.06
C SER A 200 -13.69 4.91 -12.84
N ALA A 201 -12.38 5.07 -12.99
CA ALA A 201 -11.54 4.22 -13.82
C ALA A 201 -10.89 3.04 -13.06
N ARG A 202 -10.98 2.98 -11.73
CA ARG A 202 -10.40 1.88 -10.95
C ARG A 202 -11.24 0.60 -11.06
N CYS A 203 -10.58 -0.55 -10.92
CA CYS A 203 -11.21 -1.87 -11.05
C CYS A 203 -12.06 -2.26 -9.82
N ARG A 204 -11.94 -1.52 -8.72
CA ARG A 204 -12.66 -1.69 -7.45
C ARG A 204 -12.89 -0.32 -6.78
N PRO A 205 -13.90 -0.21 -5.89
CA PRO A 205 -14.10 0.99 -5.08
C PRO A 205 -12.91 1.23 -4.14
N VAL A 206 -12.55 2.49 -3.93
CA VAL A 206 -11.48 2.89 -3.00
C VAL A 206 -12.07 3.37 -1.69
N ALA A 207 -11.57 2.85 -0.58
CA ALA A 207 -11.89 3.31 0.76
C ALA A 207 -10.63 3.86 1.43
N VAL A 208 -10.66 5.13 1.82
CA VAL A 208 -9.58 5.79 2.57
C VAL A 208 -9.90 5.92 4.06
N GLU A 209 -11.17 5.79 4.41
CA GLU A 209 -11.70 5.83 5.77
C GLU A 209 -13.05 5.06 5.83
N GLY A 210 -13.65 5.01 7.02
CA GLY A 210 -14.99 4.45 7.23
C GLY A 210 -15.01 2.95 7.55
N PRO A 211 -16.20 2.31 7.51
CA PRO A 211 -16.40 0.98 8.08
C PRO A 211 -15.50 -0.11 7.50
N VAL A 212 -15.21 -0.04 6.20
CA VAL A 212 -14.32 -1.00 5.51
C VAL A 212 -12.90 -0.91 6.07
N VAL A 213 -12.36 0.31 6.20
CA VAL A 213 -11.01 0.54 6.72
C VAL A 213 -10.91 0.15 8.19
N GLU A 214 -11.92 0.48 9.00
CA GLU A 214 -11.95 0.13 10.42
C GLU A 214 -12.10 -1.38 10.65
N ALA A 215 -12.91 -2.06 9.84
CA ALA A 215 -13.02 -3.52 9.88
C ALA A 215 -11.69 -4.19 9.53
N GLU A 216 -11.00 -3.70 8.50
CA GLU A 216 -9.69 -4.25 8.12
C GLU A 216 -8.62 -3.98 9.19
N ARG A 217 -8.58 -2.79 9.79
CA ARG A 217 -7.69 -2.48 10.92
C ARG A 217 -7.92 -3.42 12.11
N ALA A 218 -9.19 -3.70 12.42
CA ALA A 218 -9.55 -4.64 13.48
C ALA A 218 -9.08 -6.07 13.14
N ARG A 219 -9.27 -6.50 11.89
CA ARG A 219 -8.81 -7.80 11.40
C ARG A 219 -7.28 -7.95 11.48
N LEU A 220 -6.53 -6.96 11.01
CA LEU A 220 -5.07 -6.94 11.08
C LEU A 220 -4.56 -6.96 12.53
N SER A 221 -5.25 -6.25 13.42
CA SER A 221 -4.94 -6.27 14.86
C SER A 221 -5.17 -7.66 15.48
N ALA A 222 -6.25 -8.36 15.08
CA ALA A 222 -6.52 -9.72 15.52
C ALA A 222 -5.46 -10.70 15.02
N VAL A 223 -5.08 -10.63 13.73
CA VAL A 223 -3.98 -11.45 13.16
C VAL A 223 -2.69 -11.26 13.94
N PHE A 224 -2.35 -10.01 14.27
CA PHE A 224 -1.15 -9.74 15.07
C PHE A 224 -1.26 -10.31 16.48
N ALA A 225 -2.41 -10.17 17.14
CA ALA A 225 -2.65 -10.74 18.47
C ALA A 225 -2.53 -12.26 18.49
N ASP A 226 -3.09 -12.94 17.48
CA ASP A 226 -2.97 -14.39 17.32
C ASP A 226 -1.51 -14.81 17.14
N SER A 227 -0.75 -14.09 16.30
CA SER A 227 0.68 -14.35 16.08
C SER A 227 1.52 -14.21 17.36
N LEU A 228 1.17 -13.25 18.22
CA LEU A 228 1.78 -13.10 19.55
C LEU A 228 1.37 -14.22 20.50
N GLY A 229 0.10 -14.66 20.44
CA GLY A 229 -0.39 -15.78 21.23
C GLY A 229 0.35 -17.07 20.93
N GLU A 230 0.57 -17.37 19.65
CA GLU A 230 1.38 -18.51 19.21
C GLU A 230 2.84 -18.38 19.65
N ALA A 231 3.47 -17.21 19.46
CA ALA A 231 4.85 -16.97 19.87
C ALA A 231 5.07 -17.02 21.38
N CYS A 232 4.05 -16.65 22.17
CA CYS A 232 4.08 -16.70 23.64
C CYS A 232 3.55 -18.01 24.21
N ALA A 233 3.10 -18.96 23.37
CA ALA A 233 2.57 -20.22 23.84
C ALA A 233 3.66 -20.98 24.61
N TRP A 234 3.38 -21.29 25.87
CA TRP A 234 4.29 -22.06 26.70
C TRP A 234 4.29 -23.51 26.23
N ASP A 235 5.44 -24.02 25.79
CA ASP A 235 5.59 -25.43 25.45
C ASP A 235 5.56 -26.29 26.72
N GLU A 236 4.40 -26.84 27.05
CA GLU A 236 4.25 -27.76 28.17
C GLU A 236 4.92 -29.12 27.91
N ALA A 237 5.21 -29.48 26.65
CA ALA A 237 5.69 -30.82 26.29
C ALA A 237 7.13 -31.10 26.70
N GLY A 238 7.97 -30.08 26.91
CA GLY A 238 9.36 -30.23 27.32
C GLY A 238 9.65 -30.00 28.82
N ARG A 239 8.73 -29.34 29.55
CA ARG A 239 9.08 -28.73 30.86
C ARG A 239 9.17 -29.71 32.03
N PHE A 240 8.56 -30.88 31.91
CA PHE A 240 8.47 -31.89 32.96
C PHE A 240 9.08 -33.24 32.57
N ALA A 241 9.90 -33.28 31.52
CA ALA A 241 10.65 -34.48 31.15
C ALA A 241 11.50 -35.03 32.33
N TRP A 242 11.89 -34.17 33.28
CA TRP A 242 12.62 -34.53 34.50
C TRP A 242 11.72 -34.87 35.71
N ILE A 243 10.41 -34.61 35.66
CA ILE A 243 9.45 -35.01 36.72
C ILE A 243 8.96 -36.45 36.50
N ALA A 244 9.10 -36.97 35.28
CA ALA A 244 8.72 -38.34 34.92
C ALA A 244 9.86 -39.39 35.03
N ALA A 245 10.99 -39.05 35.66
CA ALA A 245 12.17 -39.90 35.82
C ALA A 245 12.36 -40.40 37.27
#